data_AF-A0A3D2MI96-F1
#
_entry.id   AF-A0A3D2MI96-F1
#
_cell.length_a   1.000
_cell.length_b   1.000
_cell.length_c   1.000
_cell.angle_alpha   90.00
_cell.angle_beta   90.00
_cell.angle_gamma   90.00
#
_symmetry.space_group_name_H-M   'P 1'
#
loop_
_entity.id
_entity.type
_entity.pdbx_description
1 polymer ?
#
loop_
_entity_poly.entity_id
_entity_poly.type
_entity_poly.pdbx_seq_one_letter_code
_entity_poly.pdbx_strand_id
1 'polypeptide(L)'
;MVQEIKKKRVFTYKAFHEEIDAVNIRILEELQRDPRLTMSELGRRVGMSSPAVTERVRRLEEAGVIRGYSLDLNPTALGLPIAAYIRIRPNSGQLPKIAELAQQIPEVVECHR
;
A
#
# COMPACT_ATOMS: atom_id res chain seq x y z
N MET A 1 -15.83 14.92 8.19
CA MET A 1 -15.34 13.99 9.22
C MET A 1 -14.68 12.78 8.54
N VAL A 2 -13.58 13.01 7.83
CA VAL A 2 -12.87 11.97 7.02
C VAL A 2 -11.34 12.07 7.23
N GLN A 3 -10.87 13.01 8.04
CA GLN A 3 -9.44 13.33 8.19
C GLN A 3 -8.69 12.46 9.21
N GLU A 4 -9.32 11.46 9.83
CA GLU A 4 -8.73 10.73 10.97
C GLU A 4 -8.32 9.28 10.70
N ILE A 5 -8.55 8.74 9.48
CA ILE A 5 -8.26 7.32 9.18
C ILE A 5 -6.78 7.08 8.83
N LYS A 6 -5.94 8.12 8.69
CA LYS A 6 -4.51 7.96 8.36
C LYS A 6 -3.60 7.59 9.54
N LYS A 7 -4.07 7.67 10.79
CA LYS A 7 -3.25 7.29 11.96
C LYS A 7 -3.49 5.84 12.34
N LYS A 8 -2.48 5.01 12.10
CA LYS A 8 -2.35 3.57 12.46
C LYS A 8 -2.87 2.56 11.43
N ARG A 9 -2.26 2.53 10.24
CA ARG A 9 -2.00 1.25 9.57
C ARG A 9 -0.70 0.61 10.09
N VAL A 10 -0.49 0.59 11.41
CA VAL A 10 0.44 -0.36 12.02
C VAL A 10 -0.33 -1.67 12.13
N PHE A 11 -0.70 -2.23 10.97
CA PHE A 11 -1.32 -3.55 10.93
C PHE A 11 -0.19 -4.50 11.24
N THR A 12 -0.18 -4.99 12.47
CA THR A 12 0.76 -5.93 13.07
C THR A 12 1.18 -6.98 12.04
N TYR A 13 2.31 -6.76 11.35
CA TYR A 13 2.83 -7.66 10.30
C TYR A 13 3.20 -9.06 10.83
N LYS A 14 3.08 -9.25 12.15
CA LYS A 14 3.66 -10.31 12.97
C LYS A 14 3.00 -11.70 12.81
N ALA A 15 2.36 -12.04 11.68
CA ALA A 15 1.60 -13.30 11.65
C ALA A 15 1.61 -14.16 10.38
N PHE A 16 2.09 -13.76 9.20
CA PHE A 16 1.80 -14.58 8.00
C PHE A 16 2.89 -14.74 6.93
N HIS A 17 4.11 -14.23 7.12
CA HIS A 17 5.16 -14.35 6.10
C HIS A 17 6.54 -14.57 6.73
N GLU A 18 7.31 -15.55 6.23
CA GLU A 18 8.63 -15.96 6.78
C GLU A 18 9.64 -14.80 6.84
N GLU A 19 9.56 -13.89 5.86
CA GLU A 19 10.41 -12.69 5.79
C GLU A 19 10.04 -11.59 6.81
N ILE A 20 8.97 -11.69 7.59
CA ILE A 20 8.60 -10.64 8.55
C ILE A 20 9.21 -10.90 9.94
N ASP A 21 10.42 -10.37 10.14
CA ASP A 21 11.05 -10.27 11.45
C ASP A 21 10.93 -8.85 12.05
N ALA A 22 11.36 -8.68 13.32
CA ALA A 22 11.27 -7.39 14.02
C ALA A 22 12.09 -6.26 13.36
N VAL A 23 13.12 -6.58 12.57
CA VAL A 23 13.92 -5.60 11.85
C VAL A 23 13.17 -5.18 10.59
N ASN A 24 12.62 -6.13 9.84
CA ASN A 24 11.85 -5.88 8.63
C ASN A 24 10.57 -5.09 8.93
N ILE A 25 9.93 -5.31 10.08
CA ILE A 25 8.84 -4.45 10.56
C ILE A 25 9.28 -3.00 10.69
N ARG A 26 10.43 -2.74 11.33
CA ARG A 26 10.95 -1.37 11.49
C ARG A 26 11.35 -0.74 10.15
N ILE A 27 11.89 -1.53 9.22
CA ILE A 27 12.17 -1.09 7.85
C ILE A 27 10.88 -0.62 7.17
N LEU A 28 9.82 -1.43 7.24
CA LEU A 28 8.52 -1.12 6.64
C LEU A 28 7.88 0.13 7.28
N GLU A 29 7.99 0.28 8.60
CA GLU A 29 7.50 1.47 9.31
C GLU A 29 8.21 2.75 8.87
N GLU A 30 9.54 2.71 8.73
CA GLU A 30 10.32 3.85 8.24
C GLU A 30 9.98 4.18 6.78
N LEU A 31 9.89 3.18 5.90
CA LEU A 31 9.55 3.37 4.48
C LEU A 31 8.10 3.81 4.26
N GLN A 32 7.15 3.39 5.11
CA GLN A 32 5.78 3.91 5.05
C GLN A 32 5.70 5.38 5.45
N ARG A 33 6.56 5.80 6.38
CA ARG A 33 6.63 7.19 6.82
C ARG A 33 7.30 8.07 5.78
N ASP A 34 8.40 7.58 5.22
CA ASP A 34 9.17 8.27 4.19
C ASP A 34 9.75 7.26 3.20
N PRO A 35 9.07 7.03 2.06
CA PRO A 35 9.53 6.09 1.05
C PRO A 35 10.76 6.58 0.28
N ARG A 36 11.22 7.83 0.51
CA ARG A 36 12.36 8.43 -0.20
C ARG A 36 13.68 8.32 0.58
N LEU A 37 13.67 7.68 1.74
CA LEU A 37 14.88 7.50 2.55
C LEU A 37 15.97 6.79 1.74
N THR A 38 17.19 7.28 1.85
CA THR A 38 18.34 6.54 1.32
C THR A 38 18.56 5.28 2.16
N MET A 39 19.11 4.23 1.55
CA MET A 39 19.44 2.99 2.27
C MET A 39 20.44 3.24 3.41
N SER A 40 21.31 4.24 3.28
CA SER A 40 22.24 4.64 4.35
C SER A 40 21.49 5.23 5.56
N GLU A 41 20.54 6.13 5.34
CA GLU A 41 19.72 6.72 6.40
C GLU A 41 18.79 5.69 7.03
N LEU A 42 18.15 4.86 6.21
CA LEU A 42 17.30 3.78 6.67
C LEU A 42 18.11 2.82 7.57
N GLY A 43 19.29 2.41 7.13
CA GLY A 43 20.21 1.58 7.91
C GLY A 43 20.55 2.20 9.27
N ARG A 44 20.87 3.50 9.31
CA ARG A 44 21.12 4.23 10.57
C ARG A 44 19.92 4.20 11.50
N ARG A 45 18.70 4.38 10.99
CA ARG A 45 17.46 4.39 11.80
C ARG A 45 17.13 3.02 12.38
N VAL A 46 17.39 1.94 11.63
CA VAL A 46 17.06 0.57 12.07
C VAL A 46 18.23 -0.17 12.74
N GLY A 47 19.41 0.46 12.83
CA GLY A 47 20.61 -0.10 13.48
C GLY A 47 21.35 -1.12 12.62
N MET A 48 21.39 -0.92 11.30
CA MET A 48 22.03 -1.82 10.32
C MET A 48 22.99 -1.07 9.40
N SER A 49 23.91 -1.81 8.77
CA SER A 49 24.73 -1.28 7.68
C SER A 49 23.88 -1.06 6.42
N SER A 50 24.29 -0.12 5.57
CA SER A 50 23.57 0.16 4.31
C SER A 50 23.43 -1.08 3.41
N PRO A 51 24.46 -1.94 3.20
CA PRO A 51 24.28 -3.13 2.38
C PRO A 51 23.28 -4.14 2.97
N ALA A 52 23.27 -4.28 4.30
CA ALA A 52 22.39 -5.23 4.97
C ALA A 52 20.91 -4.81 4.90
N VAL A 53 20.62 -3.51 4.97
CA VAL A 53 19.24 -3.01 4.82
C VAL A 53 18.79 -3.06 3.36
N THR A 54 19.67 -2.75 2.40
CA THR A 54 19.36 -2.86 0.97
C THR A 54 18.94 -4.28 0.60
N GLU A 55 19.68 -5.29 1.06
CA GLU A 55 19.36 -6.70 0.79
C GLU A 55 18.01 -7.10 1.40
N ARG A 56 17.69 -6.61 2.61
CA ARG A 56 16.40 -6.87 3.24
C ARG A 56 15.23 -6.22 2.49
N VAL A 57 15.38 -4.97 2.06
CA VAL A 57 14.36 -4.28 1.25
C VAL A 57 14.13 -5.04 -0.06
N ARG A 58 15.21 -5.44 -0.75
CA ARG A 58 15.14 -6.26 -1.97
C ARG A 58 14.34 -7.55 -1.75
N ARG A 59 14.61 -8.28 -0.67
CA ARG A 59 13.87 -9.51 -0.34
C ARG A 59 12.39 -9.24 -0.05
N LEU A 60 12.07 -8.15 0.63
CA LEU A 60 10.68 -7.77 0.89
C LEU A 60 9.94 -7.40 -0.41
N GLU A 61 10.63 -6.81 -1.38
CA GLU A 61 10.09 -6.55 -2.72
C GLU A 61 9.89 -7.84 -3.52
N GLU A 62 10.89 -8.72 -3.54
CA GLU A 62 10.83 -10.02 -4.24
C GLU A 62 9.77 -10.97 -3.66
N ALA A 63 9.59 -10.92 -2.35
CA ALA A 63 8.53 -11.65 -1.65
C ALA A 63 7.13 -11.05 -1.88
N GLY A 64 7.02 -9.90 -2.55
CA GLY A 64 5.75 -9.20 -2.76
C GLY A 64 5.18 -8.55 -1.49
N VAL A 65 5.94 -8.49 -0.40
CA VAL A 65 5.57 -7.74 0.81
C VAL A 65 5.52 -6.25 0.49
N ILE A 66 6.54 -5.75 -0.22
CA ILE A 66 6.54 -4.42 -0.82
C ILE A 66 6.10 -4.58 -2.27
N ARG A 67 4.84 -4.23 -2.55
CA ARG A 67 4.28 -4.31 -3.92
C ARG A 67 4.65 -3.12 -4.80
N GLY A 68 5.10 -2.03 -4.19
CA GLY A 68 5.46 -0.80 -4.89
C GLY A 68 5.33 0.42 -4.00
N TYR A 69 5.78 1.55 -4.54
CA TYR A 69 5.77 2.85 -3.89
C TYR A 69 4.73 3.72 -4.59
N SER A 70 3.88 4.40 -3.81
CA SER A 70 2.76 5.18 -4.34
C SER A 70 2.78 6.61 -3.83
N LEU A 71 2.16 7.50 -4.61
CA LEU A 71 1.90 8.88 -4.21
C LEU A 71 0.46 9.00 -3.73
N ASP A 72 0.28 9.68 -2.60
CA ASP A 72 -1.02 10.00 -2.04
C ASP A 72 -1.48 11.36 -2.58
N LEU A 73 -2.22 11.31 -3.68
CA LEU A 73 -2.69 12.49 -4.40
C LEU A 73 -4.00 13.00 -3.79
N ASN A 74 -4.15 14.32 -3.68
CA ASN A 74 -5.40 14.94 -3.24
C ASN A 74 -6.43 14.97 -4.40
N PRO A 75 -7.51 14.18 -4.35
CA PRO A 75 -8.48 14.14 -5.46
C PRO A 75 -9.18 15.48 -5.69
N THR A 76 -9.48 16.22 -4.62
CA THR A 76 -10.14 17.54 -4.72
C THR A 76 -9.27 18.54 -5.48
N ALA A 77 -7.96 18.54 -5.25
CA ALA A 77 -7.02 19.39 -5.98
C ALA A 77 -6.90 19.03 -7.47
N LEU A 78 -7.26 17.78 -7.83
CA LEU A 78 -7.28 17.29 -9.21
C LEU A 78 -8.62 17.54 -9.92
N GLY A 79 -9.57 18.25 -9.28
CA GLY A 79 -10.90 18.48 -9.86
C GLY A 79 -11.85 17.29 -9.69
N LEU A 80 -11.55 16.35 -8.79
CA LEU A 80 -12.40 15.22 -8.42
C LEU A 80 -12.95 15.43 -6.99
N PRO A 81 -13.90 16.36 -6.79
CA PRO A 81 -14.36 16.73 -5.45
C PRO A 81 -15.31 15.71 -4.81
N ILE A 82 -15.81 14.75 -5.59
CA ILE A 82 -16.80 13.77 -5.16
C ILE A 82 -16.18 12.38 -5.25
N ALA A 83 -16.28 11.64 -4.14
CA ALA A 83 -16.05 10.20 -4.10
C ALA A 83 -17.36 9.51 -3.74
N ALA A 84 -17.65 8.38 -4.39
CA ALA A 84 -18.86 7.62 -4.16
C ALA A 84 -18.54 6.13 -4.00
N TYR A 85 -19.28 5.47 -3.11
CA TYR A 85 -19.30 4.01 -3.02
C TYR A 85 -20.61 3.52 -3.63
N ILE A 86 -20.50 2.72 -4.69
CA ILE A 86 -21.66 2.19 -5.39
C ILE A 86 -21.81 0.71 -5.04
N ARG A 87 -22.93 0.35 -4.42
CA ARG A 87 -23.30 -1.05 -4.19
C ARG A 87 -24.11 -1.55 -5.38
N ILE A 88 -23.58 -2.54 -6.08
CA ILE A 88 -24.24 -3.16 -7.23
C ILE A 88 -24.82 -4.51 -6.80
N ARG A 89 -26.06 -4.81 -7.21
CA ARG A 89 -26.66 -6.14 -7.09
C ARG A 89 -26.70 -6.78 -8.48
N PRO A 90 -25.72 -7.61 -8.85
CA PRO A 90 -25.69 -8.21 -10.17
C PRO A 90 -26.79 -9.26 -10.31
N ASN A 91 -27.41 -9.31 -11.49
CA ASN A 91 -28.20 -10.49 -11.88
C ASN A 91 -27.27 -11.69 -12.10
N SER A 92 -27.84 -12.89 -12.12
CA SER A 92 -27.07 -14.13 -12.32
C SER A 92 -26.19 -14.04 -13.58
N GLY A 93 -24.90 -14.37 -13.43
CA GLY A 93 -23.92 -14.35 -14.52
C GLY A 93 -23.35 -12.97 -14.89
N GLN A 94 -23.82 -11.86 -14.30
CA GLN A 94 -23.35 -10.50 -14.69
C GLN A 94 -22.10 -10.01 -13.94
N LEU A 95 -21.70 -10.69 -12.86
CA LEU A 95 -20.57 -10.25 -12.03
C LEU A 95 -19.26 -10.07 -12.82
N PRO A 96 -18.84 -11.00 -13.72
CA PRO A 96 -17.61 -10.81 -14.50
C PRO A 96 -17.69 -9.59 -15.40
N LYS A 97 -18.83 -9.37 -16.06
CA LYS A 97 -19.05 -8.22 -16.95
C LYS A 97 -18.98 -6.88 -16.21
N ILE A 98 -19.48 -6.82 -14.97
CA ILE A 98 -19.40 -5.62 -14.14
C ILE A 98 -17.94 -5.34 -13.76
N ALA A 99 -17.18 -6.38 -13.40
CA ALA A 99 -15.77 -6.22 -13.08
C ALA A 99 -14.94 -5.76 -14.29
N GLU A 100 -15.22 -6.30 -15.48
CA GLU A 100 -14.59 -5.86 -16.73
C GLU A 100 -14.92 -4.40 -17.06
N LEU A 101 -16.20 -4.00 -16.95
CA LEU A 101 -16.61 -2.62 -17.19
C LEU A 101 -15.98 -1.65 -16.17
N ALA A 102 -15.91 -2.03 -14.90
CA ALA A 102 -15.26 -1.23 -13.87
C ALA A 102 -13.79 -0.94 -14.21
N GLN A 103 -13.05 -1.91 -14.74
CA GLN A 103 -11.64 -1.72 -15.13
C GLN A 103 -11.46 -0.76 -16.33
N GLN A 104 -12.50 -0.56 -17.13
CA GLN A 104 -12.48 0.33 -18.31
C GLN A 104 -12.87 1.77 -17.98
N ILE A 105 -13.39 2.03 -16.78
CA ILE A 105 -13.84 3.36 -16.34
C ILE A 105 -12.76 3.95 -15.43
N PRO A 106 -12.01 4.98 -15.87
CA PRO A 106 -10.88 5.54 -15.10
C PRO A 106 -11.26 6.05 -13.72
N GLU A 107 -12.50 6.50 -13.54
CA GLU A 107 -13.02 7.01 -12.27
C GLU A 107 -13.25 5.89 -11.25
N VAL A 108 -13.32 4.62 -11.69
CA VAL A 108 -13.45 3.46 -10.80
C VAL A 108 -12.07 3.02 -10.32
N VAL A 109 -11.67 3.55 -9.16
CA VAL A 109 -10.36 3.27 -8.56
C VAL A 109 -10.29 1.91 -7.87
N GLU A 110 -11.42 1.38 -7.39
CA GLU A 110 -11.51 0.10 -6.69
C GLU A 110 -12.85 -0.58 -6.97
N CYS A 111 -12.82 -1.91 -7.17
CA CYS A 111 -14.01 -2.74 -7.31
C CYS A 111 -13.86 -4.01 -6.49
N HIS A 112 -14.76 -4.20 -5.52
CA HIS A 112 -14.73 -5.30 -4.55
C HIS A 112 -15.96 -6.20 -4.72
N ARG A 113 -15.82 -7.48 -4.35
CA ARG A 113 -16.92 -8.47 -4.34
C ARG A 113 -17.58 -8.55 -2.97
#